data_AF-A0A432QQ77-F1
#
_entry.id   AF-A0A432QQ77-F1
#
_cell.length_a   1.000
_cell.length_b   1.000
_cell.length_c   1.000
_cell.angle_alpha   90.00
_cell.angle_beta   90.00
_cell.angle_gamma   90.00
#
_symmetry.space_group_name_H-M   'P 1'
#
loop_
_entity.id
_entity.type
_entity.pdbx_description
1 polymer ?
#
loop_
_entity_poly.entity_id
_entity_poly.type
_entity_poly.pdbx_seq_one_letter_code
_entity_poly.pdbx_strand_id
1 'polypeptide(L)' 'MMRSAKTLITLLGFALAALFTCQPTLAADKPFTFGLLMVGPANDHGWSQAHFEAAKEIEKKVPGTKMI' A
#
# COMPACT_ATOMS: atom_id res chain seq x y z
N MET A 1 -24.47 41.80 12.51
CA MET A 1 -24.68 40.33 12.63
C MET A 1 -24.07 39.51 11.48
N MET A 2 -24.05 39.99 10.22
CA MET A 2 -23.53 39.23 9.05
C MET A 2 -21.99 39.11 8.93
N ARG A 3 -21.21 39.94 9.65
CA ARG A 3 -19.73 39.91 9.57
C ARG A 3 -19.13 38.75 10.36
N SER A 4 -19.70 38.43 11.54
CA SER A 4 -19.21 37.36 12.42
C SER A 4 -19.42 35.95 11.85
N ALA A 5 -20.54 35.69 11.16
CA ALA A 5 -20.80 34.41 10.51
C ALA A 5 -19.83 34.11 9.35
N LYS A 6 -19.46 35.13 8.56
CA LYS A 6 -18.48 34.97 7.48
C LYS A 6 -17.08 34.69 8.02
N THR A 7 -16.66 35.36 9.09
CA THR A 7 -15.37 35.10 9.75
C THR A 7 -15.30 33.68 10.33
N LEU A 8 -16.42 33.19 10.87
CA LEU A 8 -16.52 31.82 11.41
C LEU A 8 -16.41 30.75 10.32
N ILE A 9 -17.05 30.97 9.16
CA ILE A 9 -16.98 30.06 8.00
C ILE A 9 -15.56 30.03 7.42
N THR A 10 -14.89 31.17 7.32
CA THR A 10 -13.51 31.23 6.84
C THR A 10 -12.53 30.53 7.81
N LEU A 11 -12.71 30.69 9.12
CA LEU A 11 -11.92 29.97 10.13
C LEU A 11 -12.17 28.46 10.10
N LEU A 12 -13.42 28.04 9.92
CA LEU A 12 -13.77 26.62 9.80
C LEU A 12 -13.19 25.98 8.53
N GLY A 13 -13.21 26.71 7.41
CA GLY A 13 -12.58 26.26 6.16
C GLY A 13 -11.06 26.12 6.29
N PHE A 14 -10.41 27.02 7.02
CA PHE A 14 -8.97 26.96 7.27
C PHE A 14 -8.60 25.80 8.22
N ALA A 15 -9.42 25.52 9.24
CA ALA A 15 -9.25 24.38 10.13
C ALA A 15 -9.45 23.03 9.42
N LEU A 16 -10.39 22.96 8.46
CA LEU A 16 -10.62 21.77 7.65
C LEU A 16 -9.48 21.51 6.65
N ALA A 17 -8.88 22.58 6.10
CA ALA A 17 -7.71 22.48 5.22
C ALA A 17 -6.45 22.01 5.97
N ALA A 18 -6.31 22.37 7.26
CA ALA A 18 -5.18 21.94 8.09
C ALA A 18 -5.19 20.43 8.40
N LEU A 19 -6.34 19.75 8.29
CA LEU A 19 -6.43 18.29 8.44
C LEU A 19 -5.94 17.53 7.20
N PHE A 20 -5.75 18.20 6.07
CA PHE A 20 -5.30 17.60 4.80
C PHE A 20 -3.79 17.67 4.56
N THR A 21 -3.02 18.37 5.40
CA THR A 21 -1.59 18.63 5.17
C THR A 21 -0.66 17.52 5.63
N CYS A 22 -1.15 16.54 6.40
CA CYS A 22 -0.41 15.34 6.77
C CYS A 22 -0.73 14.21 5.79
N GLN A 23 -0.22 14.32 4.55
CA GLN A 23 -0.21 13.18 3.64
C GLN A 23 1.06 12.36 3.91
N PRO A 24 0.96 11.04 4.12
CA PRO A 24 2.15 10.20 4.16
C PRO A 24 2.84 10.32 2.81
N THR A 25 4.08 10.80 2.82
CA THR A 25 4.95 10.77 1.64
C THR A 25 5.32 9.31 1.39
N LEU A 26 4.64 8.67 0.44
CA LEU A 26 5.08 7.40 -0.11
C LEU A 26 6.20 7.74 -1.09
N ALA A 27 7.45 7.45 -0.69
CA ALA A 27 8.53 7.37 -1.66
C ALA A 27 8.07 6.44 -2.79
N ALA A 28 8.48 6.71 -4.04
CA ALA A 28 8.26 5.77 -5.14
C ALA A 28 9.11 4.52 -4.85
N ASP A 29 8.58 3.65 -4.01
CA ASP A 29 9.23 2.43 -3.55
C ASP A 29 9.31 1.51 -4.77
N LYS A 30 10.52 1.35 -5.29
CA LYS A 30 10.80 0.29 -6.25
C LYS A 30 10.26 -1.03 -5.66
N PRO A 31 9.56 -1.86 -6.44
CA PRO A 31 8.99 -3.09 -5.91
C PRO A 31 10.07 -3.90 -5.20
N PHE A 32 9.79 -4.30 -3.96
CA PHE A 32 10.60 -5.27 -3.25
C PHE A 32 10.57 -6.58 -4.02
N THR A 33 11.68 -6.84 -4.70
CA THR A 33 11.81 -7.97 -5.60
C THR A 33 12.33 -9.17 -4.83
N PHE A 34 11.61 -10.29 -4.89
CA PHE A 34 12.00 -11.54 -4.22
C PHE A 34 11.87 -12.72 -5.17
N GLY A 35 12.59 -13.80 -4.88
CA GLY A 35 12.59 -15.02 -5.69
C GLY A 35 12.48 -16.27 -4.82
N LEU A 36 12.00 -17.36 -5.42
CA LEU A 36 11.88 -18.66 -4.78
C LEU A 36 12.85 -19.65 -5.45
N LEU A 37 13.86 -20.10 -4.71
CA LEU A 37 14.71 -21.20 -5.16
C LEU A 37 14.03 -22.52 -4.84
N MET A 38 13.59 -23.24 -5.86
CA MET A 38 12.84 -24.48 -5.72
C MET A 38 13.72 -25.71 -5.91
N VAL A 39 13.53 -26.72 -5.06
CA VAL A 39 14.20 -28.04 -5.17
C VAL A 39 13.46 -29.00 -6.10
N GLY A 40 12.17 -28.77 -6.35
CA GLY A 40 11.31 -29.63 -7.18
C GLY A 40 10.38 -28.81 -8.11
N PRO A 41 9.58 -29.49 -8.95
CA PRO A 41 8.69 -28.83 -9.92
C PRO A 41 7.58 -28.01 -9.25
N ALA A 42 7.14 -26.93 -9.89
CA ALA A 42 6.06 -26.07 -9.40
C ALA A 42 4.64 -26.68 -9.47
N ASN A 43 4.52 -27.88 -10.04
CA ASN A 43 3.28 -28.65 -10.19
C ASN A 43 3.42 -30.06 -9.59
N ASP A 44 4.25 -30.22 -8.56
CA ASP A 44 4.52 -31.50 -7.91
C ASP A 44 3.39 -32.02 -7.00
N HIS A 45 2.27 -31.29 -6.91
CA HIS A 45 1.15 -31.58 -6.00
C HIS A 45 1.56 -31.73 -4.54
N GLY A 46 2.71 -31.16 -4.16
CA GLY A 46 3.32 -31.34 -2.86
C GLY A 46 3.97 -30.05 -2.36
N TRP A 47 5.15 -30.22 -1.76
CA TRP A 47 5.83 -29.15 -1.03
C TRP A 47 6.26 -28.00 -1.93
N SER A 48 6.83 -28.31 -3.10
CA SER A 48 7.37 -27.28 -4.00
C SER A 48 6.24 -26.44 -4.60
N GLN A 49 5.14 -27.09 -5.01
CA GLN A 49 3.93 -26.40 -5.47
C GLN A 49 3.32 -25.52 -4.39
N ALA A 50 3.16 -26.03 -3.16
CA ALA A 50 2.60 -25.24 -2.05
C ALA A 50 3.40 -23.95 -1.79
N HIS A 51 4.74 -24.03 -1.86
CA HIS A 51 5.60 -22.85 -1.67
C HIS A 51 5.52 -21.88 -2.85
N PHE A 52 5.46 -22.39 -4.08
CA PHE A 52 5.30 -21.57 -5.27
C PHE A 52 3.95 -20.83 -5.29
N GLU A 53 2.88 -21.50 -4.88
CA GLU A 53 1.56 -20.90 -4.74
C GLU A 53 1.51 -19.85 -3.62
N ALA A 54 2.12 -20.14 -2.47
CA ALA A 54 2.24 -19.18 -1.38
C ALA A 54 3.02 -17.91 -1.80
N ALA A 55 4.13 -18.07 -2.54
CA ALA A 55 4.92 -16.95 -3.05
C ALA A 55 4.09 -16.04 -3.99
N LYS A 56 3.31 -16.63 -4.91
CA LYS A 56 2.35 -15.90 -5.76
C LYS A 56 1.27 -15.19 -4.95
N GLU A 57 0.84 -15.77 -3.84
CA GLU A 57 -0.16 -15.17 -2.97
C GLU A 57 0.40 -14.00 -2.15
N ILE A 58 1.68 -14.06 -1.76
CA ILE A 58 2.39 -12.95 -1.11
C ILE A 58 2.46 -11.74 -2.06
N GLU A 59 2.81 -11.94 -3.33
CA GLU A 59 2.88 -10.86 -4.32
C GLU A 59 1.53 -10.10 -4.43
N LYS A 60 0.39 -10.80 -4.31
CA LYS A 60 -0.93 -10.17 -4.33
C LYS A 60 -1.28 -9.45 -3.03
N LYS A 61 -0.89 -10.02 -1.89
CA LYS A 61 -1.31 -9.56 -0.56
C LYS A 61 -0.40 -8.50 0.05
N VAL A 62 0.87 -8.47 -0.34
CA VAL A 62 1.87 -7.55 0.20
C VAL A 62 2.13 -6.45 -0.83
N PRO A 63 1.59 -5.23 -0.62
CA PRO A 63 1.78 -4.13 -1.54
C PRO A 63 3.25 -3.82 -1.76
N GLY A 64 3.60 -3.45 -2.99
CA GLY A 64 4.97 -3.07 -3.33
C GLY A 64 5.94 -4.24 -3.40
N THR A 65 5.47 -5.49 -3.50
CA THR A 65 6.34 -6.65 -3.76
C THR A 65 6.20 -7.15 -5.20
N LYS A 66 7.25 -7.83 -5.70
CA LYS A 66 7.25 -8.45 -7.03
C LYS A 66 8.05 -9.76 -7.00
N MET A 67 7.47 -10.84 -7.51
CA MET A 67 8.18 -12.12 -7.65
C MET A 67 8.93 -12.17 -9.00
N ILE A 68 10.11 -12.81 -9.03
CA ILE A 68 10.87 -13.11 -10.26
C ILE A 68 10.66 -14.53 -10.76
#